data_AF-A0AAE0MYV4-F1
#
_entry.id   AF-A0AAE0MYV4-F1
#
_cell.length_a   1.000
_cell.length_b   1.000
_cell.length_c   1.000
_cell.angle_alpha   90.00
_cell.angle_beta   90.00
_cell.angle_gamma   90.00
#
_symmetry.space_group_name_H-M   'P 1'
#
loop_
_entity.id
_entity.type
_entity.pdbx_description
1 polymer ?
#
loop_
_entity_poly.entity_id
_entity_poly.type
_entity_poly.pdbx_seq_one_letter_code
_entity_poly.pdbx_strand_id
1 'polypeptide(L)'
;MRVIGTPTLALVEYMSDVPAGNYSELSQAINSMFRCDAAEPLAKSRWFTRGLTLQGLLAPSEVNFYAADWSFIGSKVSLGDEISSIAVIHPEYLNFGAPSQFYPWLPLRDASVAVRMSWLGRRTTSKIKDMAYYMLGIFDANMPLIYGEGPKAFQRLQHEIIKFSDDHSIFCWNSSLGNPDGSIVALDPVAFLDASGLRRSAERTRPSPFGLTNAGLSI
;
A
#
# COMPACT_ATOMS: atom_id res chain seq x y z
N MET A 1 7.97 12.51 -9.24
CA MET A 1 6.92 11.95 -8.36
C MET A 1 5.77 11.59 -9.28
N ARG A 2 5.46 10.29 -9.48
CA ARG A 2 4.41 9.89 -10.41
C ARG A 2 3.06 10.17 -9.76
N VAL A 3 2.24 11.00 -10.38
CA VAL A 3 0.89 11.32 -9.90
C VAL A 3 0.01 10.12 -10.15
N ILE A 4 -0.60 9.59 -9.09
CA ILE A 4 -1.60 8.53 -9.19
C ILE A 4 -2.86 9.17 -9.79
N GLY A 5 -3.05 9.06 -11.11
CA GLY A 5 -4.16 9.74 -11.81
C GLY A 5 -4.07 9.74 -13.33
N THR A 6 -2.89 9.49 -13.91
CA THR A 6 -2.74 9.27 -15.35
C THR A 6 -2.43 7.79 -15.64
N PRO A 7 -3.23 7.08 -16.45
CA PRO A 7 -2.95 5.69 -16.79
C PRO A 7 -1.59 5.61 -17.49
N THR A 8 -0.65 4.91 -16.88
CA THR A 8 0.61 4.54 -17.54
C THR A 8 0.41 3.17 -18.17
N LEU A 9 0.69 3.06 -19.47
CA LEU A 9 0.14 2.04 -20.37
C LEU A 9 0.55 0.58 -20.10
N ALA A 10 1.63 0.32 -19.39
CA ALA A 10 2.00 -0.99 -18.84
C ALA A 10 3.31 -0.81 -18.07
N LEU A 11 3.54 -1.62 -17.03
CA LEU A 11 4.80 -1.67 -16.31
C LEU A 11 5.39 -3.08 -16.42
N VAL A 12 6.65 -3.18 -16.84
CA VAL A 12 7.40 -4.44 -16.85
C VAL A 12 8.39 -4.38 -15.70
N GLU A 13 8.29 -5.32 -14.77
CA GLU A 13 9.13 -5.39 -13.56
C GLU A 13 10.04 -6.60 -13.61
N TYR A 14 11.34 -6.32 -13.64
CA TYR A 14 12.41 -7.32 -13.61
C TYR A 14 12.84 -7.59 -12.16
N MET A 15 12.62 -8.82 -11.70
CA MET A 15 12.85 -9.25 -10.33
C MET A 15 14.17 -10.02 -10.23
N SER A 16 15.28 -9.28 -10.17
CA SER A 16 16.65 -9.83 -10.09
C SER A 16 16.91 -10.83 -8.94
N ASP A 17 16.06 -10.83 -7.91
CA ASP A 17 16.15 -11.67 -6.72
C ASP A 17 15.16 -12.85 -6.72
N VAL A 18 14.37 -13.00 -7.78
CA VAL A 18 13.54 -14.18 -8.01
C VAL A 18 14.34 -15.13 -8.91
N PRO A 19 14.63 -16.37 -8.46
CA PRO A 19 15.42 -17.33 -9.23
C PRO A 19 14.72 -17.74 -10.52
N ALA A 20 15.49 -18.28 -11.45
CA ALA A 20 14.96 -18.91 -12.67
C ALA A 20 13.99 -20.05 -12.30
N GLY A 21 12.87 -20.14 -13.02
CA GLY A 21 11.85 -21.17 -12.78
C GLY A 21 10.92 -21.31 -13.98
N ASN A 22 10.27 -22.47 -14.12
CA ASN A 22 9.35 -22.75 -15.22
C ASN A 22 7.94 -22.20 -14.94
N TYR A 23 7.84 -20.89 -14.68
CA TYR A 23 6.61 -20.23 -14.22
C TYR A 23 5.48 -20.18 -15.28
N SER A 24 5.82 -20.36 -16.57
CA SER A 24 4.89 -20.39 -17.69
C SER A 24 4.02 -21.66 -17.76
N GLU A 25 4.49 -22.79 -17.21
CA GLU A 25 3.69 -24.03 -17.14
C GLU A 25 2.65 -23.97 -16.00
N LEU A 26 2.92 -23.18 -14.96
CA LEU A 26 2.06 -23.02 -13.79
C LEU A 26 0.81 -22.18 -14.07
N SER A 27 0.87 -21.30 -15.08
CA SER A 27 -0.23 -20.41 -15.46
C SER A 27 -1.27 -21.08 -16.37
N GLN A 28 -0.92 -22.20 -17.04
CA GLN A 28 -1.87 -23.00 -17.84
C GLN A 28 -2.54 -24.14 -17.06
N ALA A 29 -2.02 -24.50 -15.88
CA ALA A 29 -2.63 -25.51 -15.01
C ALA A 29 -3.68 -24.87 -14.09
N ILE A 30 -4.95 -24.96 -14.51
CA ILE A 30 -6.13 -24.49 -13.73
C ILE A 30 -6.31 -25.23 -12.39
N ASN A 31 -5.50 -26.24 -12.07
CA ASN A 31 -5.63 -26.99 -10.83
C ASN A 31 -4.75 -26.40 -9.72
N SER A 32 -5.40 -26.08 -8.60
CA SER A 32 -4.94 -25.50 -7.34
C SER A 32 -3.67 -26.09 -6.69
N MET A 33 -3.04 -27.09 -7.30
CA MET A 33 -1.90 -27.82 -6.78
C MET A 33 -0.54 -27.19 -7.14
N PHE A 34 -0.51 -26.25 -8.10
CA PHE A 34 0.74 -25.64 -8.63
C PHE A 34 0.88 -24.12 -8.42
N ARG A 35 -0.12 -23.42 -7.87
CA ARG A 35 -0.02 -21.98 -7.55
C ARG A 35 1.02 -21.66 -6.45
N CYS A 36 1.38 -22.65 -5.62
CA CYS A 36 2.30 -22.47 -4.50
C CYS A 36 3.74 -22.11 -4.91
N ASP A 37 4.19 -22.56 -6.09
CA ASP A 37 5.62 -22.48 -6.45
C ASP A 37 6.09 -21.05 -6.82
N ALA A 38 5.19 -20.19 -7.30
CA ALA A 38 5.51 -18.78 -7.57
C ALA A 38 5.32 -17.87 -6.35
N ALA A 39 4.47 -18.26 -5.39
CA ALA A 39 4.13 -17.42 -4.24
C ALA A 39 5.31 -17.21 -3.29
N GLU A 40 6.09 -18.26 -3.01
CA GLU A 40 7.20 -18.18 -2.06
C GLU A 40 8.38 -17.32 -2.58
N PRO A 41 8.87 -17.48 -3.83
CA PRO A 41 9.91 -16.61 -4.38
C PRO A 41 9.44 -15.16 -4.52
N LEU A 42 8.19 -14.94 -4.93
CA LEU A 42 7.60 -13.61 -5.06
C LEU A 42 7.52 -12.89 -3.69
N ALA A 43 7.08 -13.61 -2.65
CA ALA A 43 6.99 -13.10 -1.29
C ALA A 43 8.35 -12.70 -0.70
N LYS A 44 9.42 -13.41 -1.08
CA LYS A 44 10.80 -13.13 -0.64
C LYS A 44 11.48 -12.01 -1.43
N SER A 45 10.91 -11.57 -2.55
CA SER A 45 11.51 -10.51 -3.35
C SER A 45 11.53 -9.17 -2.61
N ARG A 46 12.65 -8.46 -2.72
CA ARG A 46 12.81 -7.10 -2.20
C ARG A 46 11.88 -6.11 -2.88
N TRP A 47 11.29 -6.46 -4.03
CA TRP A 47 10.31 -5.60 -4.68
C TRP A 47 9.12 -5.32 -3.77
N PHE A 48 8.62 -6.32 -3.05
CA PHE A 48 7.49 -6.14 -2.13
C PHE A 48 7.86 -5.48 -0.79
N THR A 49 9.15 -5.43 -0.46
CA THR A 49 9.64 -4.78 0.76
C THR A 49 10.12 -3.35 0.55
N ARG A 50 10.15 -2.83 -0.68
CA ARG A 50 10.59 -1.46 -0.97
C ARG A 50 9.42 -0.47 -0.94
N GLY A 51 9.60 0.70 -0.32
CA GLY A 51 8.57 1.74 -0.29
C GLY A 51 8.16 2.27 -1.68
N LEU A 52 9.13 2.51 -2.56
CA LEU A 52 8.90 3.09 -3.90
C LEU A 52 8.02 2.21 -4.82
N THR A 53 8.05 0.89 -4.64
CA THR A 53 7.35 -0.05 -5.52
C THR A 53 5.84 -0.05 -5.28
N LEU A 54 5.36 0.49 -4.16
CA LEU A 54 3.93 0.61 -3.88
C LEU A 54 3.20 1.41 -4.97
N GLN A 55 3.75 2.56 -5.35
CA GLN A 55 3.16 3.36 -6.44
C GLN A 55 3.27 2.63 -7.79
N GLY A 56 4.36 1.88 -8.01
CA GLY A 56 4.52 1.01 -9.18
C GLY A 56 3.50 -0.12 -9.24
N LEU A 57 3.03 -0.61 -8.09
CA LEU A 57 1.98 -1.63 -8.01
C LEU A 57 0.58 -1.04 -8.28
N LEU A 58 0.26 0.09 -7.64
CA LEU A 58 -1.09 0.64 -7.60
C LEU A 58 -1.44 1.56 -8.77
N ALA A 59 -0.48 2.31 -9.31
CA ALA A 59 -0.78 3.33 -10.33
C ALA A 59 -1.00 2.78 -11.75
N PRO A 60 -0.22 1.80 -12.26
CA PRO A 60 -0.45 1.24 -13.59
C PRO A 60 -1.66 0.31 -13.63
N SER A 61 -2.37 0.24 -14.75
CA SER A 61 -3.43 -0.77 -14.98
C SER A 61 -2.85 -2.17 -15.16
N GLU A 62 -1.69 -2.28 -15.82
CA GLU A 62 -1.01 -3.54 -16.11
C GLU A 62 0.40 -3.54 -15.53
N VAL A 63 0.76 -4.62 -14.83
CA VAL A 63 2.13 -4.88 -14.37
C VAL A 63 2.46 -6.34 -14.68
N ASN A 64 3.57 -6.58 -15.36
CA ASN A 64 4.06 -7.91 -15.71
C ASN A 64 5.38 -8.19 -14.98
N PHE A 65 5.43 -9.28 -14.24
CA PHE A 65 6.57 -9.67 -13.41
C PHE A 65 7.42 -10.73 -14.13
N TYR A 66 8.72 -10.51 -14.16
CA TYR A 66 9.71 -11.41 -14.77
C TYR A 66 10.80 -11.77 -13.76
N ALA A 67 11.25 -13.02 -13.75
CA ALA A 67 12.33 -13.47 -12.88
C ALA A 67 13.71 -13.02 -13.41
N ALA A 68 14.77 -13.37 -12.69
CA ALA A 68 16.14 -12.95 -13.02
C ALA A 68 16.62 -13.42 -14.41
N ASP A 69 16.07 -14.51 -14.94
CA ASP A 69 16.34 -15.07 -16.27
C ASP A 69 15.36 -14.59 -17.35
N TRP A 70 14.51 -13.60 -17.05
CA TRP A 70 13.43 -13.13 -17.92
C TRP A 70 12.31 -14.14 -18.15
N SER A 71 12.23 -15.22 -17.35
CA SER A 71 11.02 -16.05 -17.34
C SER A 71 9.82 -15.25 -16.84
N PHE A 72 8.69 -15.38 -17.52
CA PHE A 72 7.46 -14.69 -17.16
C PHE A 72 6.83 -15.35 -15.92
N ILE A 73 6.76 -14.61 -14.81
CA ILE A 73 6.18 -15.09 -13.55
C ILE A 73 4.65 -14.99 -13.61
N GLY A 74 4.15 -13.85 -14.08
CA GLY A 74 2.72 -13.56 -14.14
C GLY A 74 2.43 -12.07 -14.24
N SER A 75 1.18 -11.73 -14.51
CA SER A 75 0.67 -10.36 -14.45
C SER A 75 0.08 -10.05 -13.07
N LYS A 76 -0.04 -8.77 -12.74
CA LYS A 76 -0.73 -8.29 -11.53
C LYS A 76 -2.14 -8.88 -11.38
N VAL A 77 -2.85 -9.04 -12.50
CA VAL A 77 -4.20 -9.61 -12.51
C VAL A 77 -4.14 -11.11 -12.20
N SER A 78 -3.21 -11.84 -12.82
CA SER A 78 -3.09 -13.30 -12.60
C SER A 78 -2.56 -13.66 -11.21
N LEU A 79 -1.74 -12.80 -10.61
CA LEU A 79 -1.11 -12.97 -9.29
C LEU A 79 -1.85 -12.21 -8.19
N GLY A 80 -3.12 -11.86 -8.39
CA GLY A 80 -3.85 -10.95 -7.51
C GLY A 80 -3.95 -11.44 -6.07
N ASP A 81 -4.18 -12.74 -5.87
CA ASP A 81 -4.30 -13.35 -4.54
C ASP A 81 -2.95 -13.40 -3.83
N GLU A 82 -1.89 -13.77 -4.55
CA GLU A 82 -0.51 -13.82 -4.07
C GLU A 82 -0.03 -12.43 -3.69
N ILE A 83 -0.21 -11.44 -4.58
CA ILE A 83 0.14 -10.03 -4.34
C ILE A 83 -0.64 -9.47 -3.16
N SER A 84 -1.93 -9.78 -3.04
CA SER A 84 -2.77 -9.34 -1.93
C SER A 84 -2.23 -9.80 -0.58
N SER A 85 -1.86 -11.09 -0.49
CA SER A 85 -1.26 -11.68 0.72
C SER A 85 0.09 -11.06 1.07
N ILE A 86 0.95 -10.84 0.07
CA ILE A 86 2.31 -10.33 0.26
C ILE A 86 2.26 -8.84 0.65
N ALA A 87 1.58 -8.03 -0.15
CA ALA A 87 1.56 -6.57 -0.04
C ALA A 87 0.55 -6.04 1.00
N VAL A 88 -0.31 -6.92 1.54
CA VAL A 88 -1.41 -6.56 2.46
C VAL A 88 -2.35 -5.53 1.82
N ILE A 89 -2.75 -5.80 0.57
CA ILE A 89 -3.65 -4.93 -0.21
C ILE A 89 -4.78 -5.79 -0.75
N HIS A 90 -6.01 -5.51 -0.33
CA HIS A 90 -7.16 -6.29 -0.80
C HIS A 90 -7.27 -6.24 -2.34
N PRO A 91 -7.64 -7.33 -3.03
CA PRO A 91 -7.64 -7.39 -4.49
C PRO A 91 -8.49 -6.32 -5.17
N GLU A 92 -9.52 -5.80 -4.49
CA GLU A 92 -10.38 -4.71 -4.99
C GLU A 92 -9.63 -3.41 -5.27
N TYR A 93 -8.48 -3.18 -4.63
CA TYR A 93 -7.66 -1.98 -4.81
C TYR A 93 -6.45 -2.18 -5.74
N LEU A 94 -6.15 -3.41 -6.16
CA LEU A 94 -4.95 -3.72 -6.95
C LEU A 94 -5.12 -3.41 -8.45
N ASN A 95 -6.28 -3.70 -9.02
CA ASN A 95 -6.47 -3.74 -10.47
C ASN A 95 -7.06 -2.43 -11.02
N PHE A 96 -6.24 -1.38 -11.09
CA PHE A 96 -6.64 -0.05 -11.56
C PHE A 96 -7.42 -0.09 -12.88
N GLY A 97 -8.72 0.22 -12.81
CA GLY A 97 -9.60 0.31 -13.98
C GLY A 97 -9.91 -1.02 -14.69
N ALA A 98 -9.51 -2.16 -14.13
CA ALA A 98 -9.69 -3.48 -14.72
C ALA A 98 -10.28 -4.45 -13.67
N PRO A 99 -11.62 -4.60 -13.57
CA PRO A 99 -12.21 -5.56 -12.65
C PRO A 99 -11.75 -6.98 -12.98
N SER A 100 -11.48 -7.78 -11.95
CA SER A 100 -11.26 -9.22 -12.14
C SER A 100 -12.59 -9.96 -12.13
N GLN A 101 -12.59 -11.23 -12.52
CA GLN A 101 -13.79 -12.08 -12.43
C GLN A 101 -14.33 -12.18 -10.99
N PHE A 102 -13.47 -12.02 -9.98
CA PHE A 102 -13.79 -12.26 -8.57
C PHE A 102 -13.99 -10.99 -7.75
N TYR A 103 -13.33 -9.88 -8.12
CA TYR A 103 -13.33 -8.66 -7.31
C TYR A 103 -13.61 -7.43 -8.18
N PRO A 104 -14.56 -6.55 -7.77
CA PRO A 104 -14.74 -5.27 -8.42
C PRO A 104 -13.49 -4.39 -8.19
N TRP A 105 -13.21 -3.50 -9.13
CA TRP A 105 -12.22 -2.46 -8.88
C TRP A 105 -12.82 -1.34 -8.04
N LEU A 106 -12.11 -0.92 -7.00
CA LEU A 106 -12.43 0.26 -6.19
C LEU A 106 -11.32 1.31 -6.30
N PRO A 107 -11.68 2.61 -6.39
CA PRO A 107 -10.73 3.70 -6.24
C PRO A 107 -9.95 3.61 -4.92
N LEU A 108 -8.66 3.95 -4.94
CA LEU A 108 -7.84 3.94 -3.71
C LEU A 108 -8.40 4.85 -2.61
N ARG A 109 -9.08 5.95 -2.98
CA ARG A 109 -9.74 6.87 -2.04
C ARG A 109 -10.91 6.26 -1.27
N ASP A 110 -11.44 5.13 -1.74
CA ASP A 110 -12.53 4.41 -1.07
C ASP A 110 -11.99 3.52 0.05
N ALA A 111 -10.69 3.20 0.04
CA ALA A 111 -9.99 2.63 1.19
C ALA A 111 -9.85 3.68 2.30
N SER A 112 -10.06 3.25 3.54
CA SER A 112 -9.90 4.13 4.70
C SER A 112 -8.45 4.59 4.84
N VAL A 113 -8.23 5.67 5.59
CA VAL A 113 -6.87 6.18 5.88
C VAL A 113 -6.02 5.07 6.50
N ALA A 114 -6.54 4.33 7.48
CA ALA A 114 -5.81 3.24 8.11
C ALA A 114 -5.44 2.11 7.14
N VAL A 115 -6.37 1.72 6.25
CA VAL A 115 -6.10 0.68 5.24
C VAL A 115 -4.99 1.16 4.31
N ARG A 116 -5.05 2.41 3.83
CA ARG A 116 -3.98 2.96 2.98
C ARG A 116 -2.64 3.05 3.72
N MET A 117 -2.65 3.40 5.01
CA MET A 117 -1.45 3.38 5.85
C MET A 117 -0.85 1.97 5.96
N SER A 118 -1.69 0.95 6.13
CA SER A 118 -1.29 -0.46 6.25
C SER A 118 -0.48 -0.96 5.05
N TRP A 119 -0.71 -0.39 3.85
CA TRP A 119 0.00 -0.78 2.63
C TRP A 119 1.51 -0.52 2.72
N LEU A 120 1.98 0.46 3.52
CA LEU A 120 3.41 0.63 3.77
C LEU A 120 3.93 -0.17 4.95
N GLY A 121 3.07 -0.80 5.76
CA GLY A 121 3.48 -1.42 7.03
C GLY A 121 4.46 -2.59 6.88
N ARG A 122 4.54 -3.25 5.72
CA ARG A 122 5.55 -4.30 5.44
C ARG A 122 6.73 -3.80 4.60
N ARG A 123 6.75 -2.52 4.26
CA ARG A 123 7.78 -1.93 3.39
C ARG A 123 8.86 -1.24 4.22
N THR A 124 10.00 -1.03 3.59
CA THR A 124 11.19 -0.41 4.15
C THR A 124 11.70 0.63 3.16
N THR A 125 12.29 1.69 3.70
CA THR A 125 12.88 2.78 2.90
C THR A 125 14.30 3.03 3.37
N SER A 126 15.18 3.40 2.44
CA SER A 126 16.58 3.69 2.77
C SER A 126 16.72 4.92 3.69
N LYS A 127 15.79 5.86 3.61
CA LYS A 127 15.69 6.99 4.56
C LYS A 127 14.34 6.94 5.23
N ILE A 128 14.33 7.06 6.56
CA ILE A 128 13.12 7.00 7.39
C ILE A 128 12.04 7.98 6.89
N LYS A 129 12.45 9.21 6.53
CA LYS A 129 11.52 10.24 6.02
C LYS A 129 10.85 9.89 4.69
N ASP A 130 11.48 9.04 3.87
CA ASP A 130 10.97 8.73 2.53
C ASP A 130 9.66 7.94 2.60
N MET A 131 9.37 7.26 3.73
CA MET A 131 8.06 6.63 3.99
C MET A 131 6.91 7.60 3.79
N ALA A 132 6.97 8.77 4.42
CA ALA A 132 5.94 9.79 4.31
C ALA A 132 5.76 10.26 2.86
N TYR A 133 6.87 10.44 2.14
CA TYR A 133 6.85 10.94 0.77
C TYR A 133 6.31 9.93 -0.24
N TYR A 134 6.51 8.62 -0.02
CA TYR A 134 5.90 7.59 -0.87
C TYR A 134 4.38 7.51 -0.71
N MET A 135 3.82 8.00 0.40
CA MET A 135 2.37 8.01 0.63
C MET A 135 1.65 9.24 0.08
N LEU A 136 2.36 10.32 -0.24
CA LEU A 136 1.73 11.57 -0.68
C LEU A 136 0.80 11.38 -1.89
N GLY A 137 1.22 10.60 -2.88
CA GLY A 137 0.39 10.29 -4.06
C GLY A 137 -0.84 9.42 -3.74
N ILE A 138 -0.78 8.61 -2.67
CA ILE A 138 -1.86 7.72 -2.23
C ILE A 138 -2.92 8.49 -1.44
N PHE A 139 -2.49 9.53 -0.70
CA PHE A 139 -3.36 10.39 0.08
C PHE A 139 -3.77 11.68 -0.63
N ASP A 140 -3.23 11.95 -1.81
CA ASP A 140 -3.36 13.24 -2.49
C ASP A 140 -2.97 14.41 -1.58
N ALA A 141 -1.94 14.19 -0.74
CA ALA A 141 -1.46 15.16 0.22
C ALA A 141 -0.30 15.96 -0.35
N ASN A 142 -0.23 17.25 0.01
CA ASN A 142 0.87 18.13 -0.36
C ASN A 142 1.61 18.60 0.90
N MET A 143 2.89 18.23 1.03
CA MET A 143 3.75 18.68 2.12
C MET A 143 5.14 19.04 1.58
N PRO A 144 5.75 20.18 1.99
CA PRO A 144 7.12 20.51 1.60
C PRO A 144 8.13 19.47 2.07
N LEU A 145 9.13 19.16 1.25
CA LEU A 145 10.24 18.27 1.60
C LEU A 145 11.15 18.97 2.63
N ILE A 146 11.33 18.38 3.81
CA ILE A 146 12.22 18.91 4.85
C ILE A 146 13.43 17.98 4.98
N TYR A 147 14.63 18.55 4.88
CA TYR A 147 15.86 17.81 5.09
C TYR A 147 16.14 17.65 6.59
N GLY A 148 16.57 16.46 7.01
CA GLY A 148 16.87 16.17 8.42
C GLY A 148 15.65 15.90 9.32
N GLU A 149 14.42 15.87 8.78
CA GLU A 149 13.19 15.67 9.57
C GLU A 149 13.09 14.29 10.24
N GLY A 150 13.72 13.27 9.64
CA GLY A 150 13.74 11.91 10.18
C GLY A 150 12.33 11.32 10.35
N PRO A 151 12.02 10.63 11.47
CA PRO A 151 10.72 9.98 11.69
C PRO A 151 9.55 10.97 11.82
N LYS A 152 9.81 12.25 12.14
CA LYS A 152 8.76 13.28 12.25
C LYS A 152 8.01 13.53 10.93
N ALA A 153 8.59 13.15 9.79
CA ALA A 153 7.95 13.27 8.49
C ALA A 153 6.63 12.47 8.41
N PHE A 154 6.59 11.28 9.02
CA PHE A 154 5.39 10.44 9.01
C PHE A 154 4.27 11.01 9.92
N GLN A 155 4.65 11.59 11.06
CA GLN A 155 3.70 12.31 11.90
C GLN A 155 3.16 13.55 11.18
N ARG A 156 4.03 14.30 10.48
CA ARG A 156 3.60 15.46 9.69
C ARG A 156 2.64 15.06 8.57
N LEU A 157 2.87 13.94 7.89
CA LEU A 157 1.92 13.40 6.91
C LEU A 157 0.54 13.18 7.55
N GLN A 158 0.48 12.53 8.71
CA GLN A 158 -0.78 12.33 9.42
C GLN A 158 -1.44 13.66 9.77
N HIS A 159 -0.68 14.64 10.29
CA HIS A 159 -1.22 15.98 10.54
C HIS A 159 -1.74 16.68 9.28
N GLU A 160 -1.12 16.52 8.12
CA GLU A 160 -1.66 17.06 6.88
C GLU A 160 -2.96 16.36 6.49
N ILE A 161 -3.05 15.03 6.62
CA ILE A 161 -4.28 14.27 6.35
C ILE A 161 -5.44 14.72 7.26
N ILE A 162 -5.17 14.93 8.55
CA ILE A 162 -6.15 15.40 9.55
C ILE A 162 -6.80 16.74 9.12
N LYS A 163 -6.09 17.60 8.39
CA LYS A 163 -6.64 18.91 7.97
C LYS A 163 -7.73 18.81 6.91
N PHE A 164 -7.75 17.74 6.11
CA PHE A 164 -8.66 17.63 4.96
C PHE A 164 -9.48 16.34 4.93
N SER A 165 -9.24 15.39 5.84
CA SER A 165 -9.96 14.13 5.92
C SER A 165 -10.82 14.05 7.19
N ASP A 166 -12.05 13.57 7.04
CA ASP A 166 -13.00 13.24 8.12
C ASP A 166 -12.96 11.75 8.50
N ASP A 167 -11.97 11.02 8.00
CA ASP A 167 -11.82 9.58 8.25
C ASP A 167 -11.13 9.32 9.60
N HIS A 168 -11.93 8.96 10.61
CA HIS A 168 -11.48 8.66 11.97
C HIS A 168 -10.52 7.46 12.04
N SER A 169 -10.44 6.64 10.98
CA SER A 169 -9.53 5.49 10.95
C SER A 169 -8.05 5.90 11.04
N ILE A 170 -7.71 7.18 10.84
CA ILE A 170 -6.34 7.66 11.10
C ILE A 170 -5.85 7.37 12.53
N PHE A 171 -6.76 7.19 13.50
CA PHE A 171 -6.44 6.81 14.88
C PHE A 171 -6.51 5.30 15.16
N CYS A 172 -6.85 4.48 14.17
CA CYS A 172 -6.94 3.02 14.29
C CYS A 172 -5.57 2.34 14.08
N TRP A 173 -4.55 2.79 14.80
CA TRP A 173 -3.21 2.19 14.82
C TRP A 173 -2.94 1.52 16.16
N ASN A 174 -2.05 0.54 16.17
CA ASN A 174 -1.69 -0.22 17.36
C ASN A 174 -0.74 0.58 18.27
N SER A 175 -1.29 1.10 19.37
CA SER A 175 -0.54 1.93 20.34
C SER A 175 0.59 1.19 21.06
N SER A 176 0.55 -0.14 21.10
CA SER A 176 1.60 -0.97 21.71
C SER A 176 2.91 -0.95 20.93
N LEU A 177 2.87 -0.56 19.64
CA LEU A 177 4.06 -0.41 18.80
C LEU A 177 4.80 0.92 19.05
N GLY A 178 4.36 1.66 20.06
CA GLY A 178 5.15 2.67 20.74
C GLY A 178 4.78 4.09 20.32
N ASN A 179 4.60 4.93 21.34
CA ASN A 179 4.76 6.37 21.23
C ASN A 179 5.49 6.88 22.48
N PRO A 180 6.84 6.90 22.49
CA PRO A 180 7.62 7.35 23.65
C PRO A 180 7.26 8.79 24.06
N ASP A 181 6.77 9.57 23.11
CA ASP A 181 6.51 11.00 23.26
C ASP A 181 5.04 11.32 23.61
N GLY A 182 4.19 10.30 23.79
CA GLY A 182 2.76 10.48 24.08
C GLY A 182 1.97 11.09 22.93
N SER A 183 2.47 11.01 21.69
CA SER A 183 1.77 11.54 20.52
C SER A 183 0.48 10.76 20.23
N ILE A 184 -0.50 11.45 19.65
CA ILE A 184 -1.79 10.87 19.26
C ILE A 184 -1.75 10.19 17.88
N VAL A 185 -0.68 10.45 17.12
CA VAL A 185 -0.45 9.90 15.78
C VAL A 185 0.69 8.88 15.81
N ALA A 186 0.62 7.89 14.94
CA ALA A 186 1.62 6.82 14.87
C ALA A 186 3.01 7.34 14.45
N LEU A 187 4.06 6.66 14.87
CA LEU A 187 5.44 6.99 14.47
C LEU A 187 5.83 6.35 13.14
N ASP A 188 5.25 5.21 12.80
CA ASP A 188 5.60 4.40 11.64
C ASP A 188 4.36 3.71 11.05
N PRO A 189 4.28 3.53 9.72
CA PRO A 189 3.19 2.78 9.08
C PRO A 189 3.04 1.33 9.57
N VAL A 190 4.08 0.71 10.15
CA VAL A 190 3.98 -0.61 10.81
C VAL A 190 2.83 -0.66 11.82
N ALA A 191 2.52 0.46 12.47
CA ALA A 191 1.45 0.54 13.47
C ALA A 191 0.05 0.32 12.88
N PHE A 192 -0.10 0.41 11.56
CA PHE A 192 -1.37 0.21 10.86
C PHE A 192 -1.52 -1.17 10.22
N LEU A 193 -0.58 -2.11 10.43
CA LEU A 193 -0.65 -3.44 9.81
C LEU A 193 -1.96 -4.18 10.10
N ASP A 194 -2.47 -4.08 11.32
CA ASP A 194 -3.71 -4.73 11.75
C ASP A 194 -4.97 -4.05 11.18
N ALA A 195 -4.83 -2.84 10.61
CA ALA A 195 -5.92 -2.05 10.08
C ALA A 195 -6.31 -2.40 8.64
N SER A 196 -5.58 -3.31 7.98
CA SER A 196 -5.81 -3.68 6.58
C SER A 196 -7.19 -4.27 6.30
N GLY A 197 -7.84 -4.83 7.32
CA GLY A 197 -9.18 -5.39 7.23
C GLY A 197 -10.32 -4.40 7.50
N LEU A 198 -10.01 -3.14 7.83
CA LEU A 198 -11.05 -2.15 8.13
C LEU A 198 -11.85 -1.81 6.86
N ARG A 199 -13.17 -1.78 7.00
CA ARG A 199 -14.07 -1.36 5.92
C ARG A 199 -14.77 -0.07 6.32
N ARG A 200 -14.91 0.85 5.35
CA ARG A 200 -15.71 2.05 5.54
C ARG A 200 -17.18 1.62 5.71
N SER A 201 -17.86 2.14 6.74
CA SER A 201 -19.28 1.86 6.93
C SER A 201 -20.09 2.35 5.72
N ALA A 202 -21.06 1.56 5.29
CA ALA A 202 -22.00 1.93 4.23
C ALA A 202 -23.03 2.96 4.71
N GLU A 203 -23.20 3.09 6.03
CA GLU A 203 -24.11 4.05 6.64
C GLU A 203 -23.53 5.47 6.52
N ARG A 204 -24.23 6.33 5.78
CA ARG A 204 -23.84 7.71 5.46
C ARG A 204 -24.09 8.69 6.62
N THR A 205 -23.89 8.28 7.86
CA THR A 205 -23.73 9.29 8.92
C THR A 205 -22.47 10.06 8.60
N ARG A 206 -22.59 11.35 8.28
CA ARG A 206 -21.41 12.20 8.12
C ARG A 206 -20.67 12.16 9.45
N PRO A 207 -19.43 11.64 9.50
CA PRO A 207 -18.67 11.65 10.73
C PRO A 207 -18.47 13.11 11.16
N SER A 208 -18.54 13.36 12.46
CA SER A 208 -18.14 14.66 13.00
C SER A 208 -16.70 14.94 12.59
N PRO A 209 -16.41 16.13 12.04
CA PRO A 209 -15.04 16.49 11.71
C PRO A 209 -14.22 16.53 12.99
N PHE A 210 -12.98 16.08 12.90
CA PHE A 210 -12.04 16.18 14.01
C PHE A 210 -10.97 17.21 13.68
N GLY A 211 -10.45 17.85 14.72
CA GLY A 211 -9.44 18.90 14.58
C GLY A 211 -8.36 18.78 15.63
N LEU A 212 -7.10 19.00 15.23
CA LEU A 212 -6.00 19.14 16.17
C LEU A 212 -5.96 20.58 16.69
N THR A 213 -6.08 20.76 18.00
CA THR A 213 -5.95 22.04 18.69
C THR A 213 -4.71 22.04 19.58
N ASN A 214 -4.34 23.20 20.10
CA ASN A 214 -3.29 23.29 21.13
C ASN A 214 -3.67 22.56 22.44
N ALA A 215 -4.95 22.23 22.65
CA ALA A 215 -5.43 21.42 23.77
C ALA A 215 -5.52 19.92 23.45
N GLY A 216 -5.21 19.50 22.22
CA GLY A 216 -5.32 18.11 21.77
C GLY A 216 -6.39 17.90 20.70
N LEU A 217 -6.90 16.69 20.59
CA LEU A 217 -7.90 16.30 19.59
C LEU A 217 -9.31 16.74 20.01
N SER A 218 -9.99 17.42 19.11
CA SER A 218 -11.43 17.69 19.19
C SER A 218 -12.17 16.73 18.26
N ILE A 219 -13.16 16.00 18.78
CA ILE A 219 -14.05 15.05 18.06
C ILE A 219 -15.52 15.34 18.33
#